data_AF-A0A5N6KFN2-F1
#
_entry.id   AF-A0A5N6KFN2-F1
#
_cell.length_a   1.000
_cell.length_b   1.000
_cell.length_c   1.000
_cell.angle_alpha   90.00
_cell.angle_beta   90.00
_cell.angle_gamma   90.00
#
_symmetry.space_group_name_H-M   'P 1'
#
loop_
_entity.id
_entity.type
_entity.pdbx_description
1 polymer ?
#
loop_
_entity_poly.entity_id
_entity_poly.type
_entity_poly.pdbx_seq_one_letter_code
_entity_poly.pdbx_strand_id
1 'polypeptide(L)'
;MTKLATGLHLLQIASQAALAALEKSAVDHSSNAEAFRKDLLAIARTTLSSKVLSQDRVQFAELAVDAVLRMKGSSDLSHIQIIKKAGGKLSDSYLDEGFILDKKIGVNQPKRLEKAKILVANTAMDTDKIKIFGARVKVGSTGKLAELEKAEKDKMKAKVDKIKAHGINCFINRQLIYNWPEQLFSDAGIMSIEHADFDGIERLALVTGGEITSTFDHPDQVKLGHCDLIEEVIIGEDTLIKFSGVAAGQACTIVLRGATEQLLDEAERSLHDALAVLSQTVKEPRTTLGGGCAEMLMAKAVEGAAVKVDGKKQIAVGSFAVALRQLPTILADNAGYDSSDLVARLRSAIYDGMSTYGLDLLTPGGGIADMRELGVIESYKLKKAVVSSASEAAEVTSPQSGQYHSQCPTETRKMSVMKEEKNDDCIMKMQTCSRGFVATIP
;
A
#
# COMPACT_ATOMS: atom_id res chain seq x y z
N MET A 1 -9.11 23.03 36.25
CA MET A 1 -9.69 21.81 35.64
C MET A 1 -11.03 22.05 34.93
N THR A 2 -11.97 22.84 35.47
CA THR A 2 -13.31 23.08 34.86
C THR A 2 -13.32 23.91 33.56
N LYS A 3 -12.36 24.83 33.35
CA LYS A 3 -12.23 25.57 32.07
C LYS A 3 -11.65 24.73 30.91
N LEU A 4 -10.94 23.65 31.22
CA LEU A 4 -10.36 22.72 30.22
C LEU A 4 -11.38 21.66 29.79
N ALA A 5 -12.13 21.09 30.75
CA ALA A 5 -13.25 20.18 30.45
C ALA A 5 -14.34 20.84 29.59
N THR A 6 -14.52 22.15 29.71
CA THR A 6 -15.45 22.92 28.87
C THR A 6 -14.92 23.19 27.46
N GLY A 7 -13.60 23.19 27.24
CA GLY A 7 -13.00 23.32 25.90
C GLY A 7 -13.15 22.07 25.06
N LEU A 8 -12.98 20.88 25.67
CA LEU A 8 -13.13 19.59 25.00
C LEU A 8 -14.56 19.36 24.52
N HIS A 9 -15.54 19.63 25.38
CA HIS A 9 -16.96 19.50 25.03
C HIS A 9 -17.34 20.42 23.85
N LEU A 10 -16.65 21.55 23.65
CA LEU A 10 -16.93 22.47 22.55
C LEU A 10 -16.41 21.98 21.21
N LEU A 11 -15.19 21.43 21.20
CA LEU A 11 -14.62 20.78 20.01
C LEU A 11 -15.46 19.57 19.60
N GLN A 12 -15.99 18.81 20.56
CA GLN A 12 -16.89 17.70 20.28
C GLN A 12 -18.22 18.16 19.67
N ILE A 13 -18.84 19.23 20.18
CA ILE A 13 -20.06 19.81 19.57
C ILE A 13 -19.78 20.24 18.12
N ALA A 14 -18.66 20.92 17.88
CA ALA A 14 -18.29 21.38 16.55
C ALA A 14 -18.02 20.21 15.59
N SER A 15 -17.23 19.24 16.02
CA SER A 15 -16.88 18.05 15.24
C SER A 15 -18.12 17.21 14.91
N GLN A 16 -19.02 16.99 15.87
CA GLN A 16 -20.29 16.29 15.63
C GLN A 16 -21.17 17.02 14.63
N ALA A 17 -21.27 18.35 14.71
CA ALA A 17 -22.05 19.15 13.77
C ALA A 17 -21.47 19.07 12.34
N ALA A 18 -20.15 19.11 12.20
CA ALA A 18 -19.45 18.93 10.94
C ALA A 18 -19.69 17.52 10.35
N LEU A 19 -19.47 16.47 11.15
CA LEU A 19 -19.66 15.08 10.72
C LEU A 19 -21.11 14.77 10.34
N ALA A 20 -22.08 15.32 11.07
CA ALA A 20 -23.50 15.18 10.73
C ALA A 20 -23.86 15.87 9.41
N ALA A 21 -23.23 17.00 9.09
CA ALA A 21 -23.41 17.67 7.80
C ALA A 21 -22.79 16.87 6.65
N LEU A 22 -21.60 16.31 6.88
CA LEU A 22 -20.91 15.45 5.93
C LEU A 22 -21.71 14.17 5.62
N GLU A 23 -22.32 13.56 6.65
CA GLU A 23 -23.16 12.38 6.46
C GLU A 23 -24.43 12.69 5.66
N LYS A 24 -25.02 13.88 5.84
CA LYS A 24 -26.19 14.34 5.08
C LYS A 24 -25.87 14.68 3.62
N SER A 25 -24.65 15.13 3.33
CA SER A 25 -24.23 15.45 1.96
C SER A 25 -23.67 14.23 1.21
N ALA A 26 -23.40 13.13 1.91
CA ALA A 26 -22.90 11.91 1.31
C ALA A 26 -23.94 11.25 0.41
N VAL A 27 -23.47 10.73 -0.73
CA VAL A 27 -24.28 10.01 -1.71
C VAL A 27 -23.80 8.58 -1.79
N ASP A 28 -24.73 7.63 -1.88
CA ASP A 28 -24.43 6.22 -2.04
C ASP A 28 -24.98 5.71 -3.38
N HIS A 29 -24.10 5.18 -4.21
CA HIS A 29 -24.44 4.56 -5.50
C HIS A 29 -24.15 3.05 -5.53
N SER A 30 -24.01 2.40 -4.38
CA SER A 30 -23.74 0.95 -4.26
C SER A 30 -24.76 0.05 -4.99
N SER A 31 -25.99 0.53 -5.19
CA SER A 31 -27.06 -0.21 -5.88
C SER A 31 -26.86 -0.33 -7.39
N ASN A 32 -26.07 0.55 -8.02
CA ASN A 32 -25.83 0.54 -9.47
C ASN A 32 -24.33 0.41 -9.77
N ALA A 33 -23.93 -0.75 -10.29
CA ALA A 33 -22.53 -1.07 -10.57
C ALA A 33 -21.88 -0.11 -11.59
N GLU A 34 -22.61 0.37 -12.60
CA GLU A 34 -22.07 1.29 -13.60
C GLU A 34 -21.82 2.68 -13.02
N ALA A 35 -22.79 3.18 -12.25
CA ALA A 35 -22.65 4.45 -11.54
C ALA A 35 -21.52 4.39 -10.51
N PHE A 36 -21.44 3.29 -9.75
CA PHE A 36 -20.38 3.07 -8.77
C PHE A 36 -18.99 3.01 -9.42
N ARG A 37 -18.84 2.35 -10.57
CA ARG A 37 -17.57 2.36 -11.31
C ARG A 37 -17.18 3.76 -11.76
N LYS A 38 -18.16 4.57 -12.21
CA LYS A 38 -17.92 5.97 -12.60
C LYS A 38 -17.46 6.81 -11.40
N ASP A 39 -18.05 6.61 -10.24
CA ASP A 39 -17.64 7.29 -9.00
C ASP A 39 -16.22 6.89 -8.57
N LEU A 40 -15.87 5.59 -8.65
CA LEU A 40 -14.51 5.13 -8.37
C LEU A 40 -13.48 5.76 -9.32
N LEU A 41 -13.81 5.87 -10.61
CA LEU A 41 -12.95 6.55 -11.58
C LEU A 41 -12.77 8.04 -11.24
N ALA A 42 -13.83 8.72 -10.83
CA ALA A 42 -13.78 10.11 -10.39
C ALA A 42 -12.90 10.30 -9.14
N ILE A 43 -13.02 9.40 -8.16
CA ILE A 43 -12.20 9.40 -6.94
C ILE A 43 -10.72 9.17 -7.27
N ALA A 44 -10.43 8.19 -8.13
CA ALA A 44 -9.06 7.91 -8.58
C ALA A 44 -8.45 9.11 -9.31
N ARG A 45 -9.19 9.74 -10.23
CA ARG A 45 -8.75 10.95 -10.96
C ARG A 45 -8.45 12.10 -10.01
N THR A 46 -9.31 12.33 -9.02
CA THR A 46 -9.14 13.39 -8.03
C THR A 46 -7.88 13.14 -7.19
N THR A 47 -7.68 11.91 -6.72
CA THR A 47 -6.53 11.52 -5.88
C THR A 47 -5.19 11.61 -6.61
N LEU A 48 -5.17 11.33 -7.92
CA LEU A 48 -3.96 11.38 -8.74
C LEU A 48 -3.60 12.78 -9.27
N SER A 49 -4.53 13.74 -9.21
CA SER A 49 -4.38 15.05 -9.85
C SER A 49 -3.29 15.94 -9.24
N SER A 50 -2.91 15.73 -7.98
CA SER A 50 -1.85 16.49 -7.31
C SER A 50 -0.46 15.85 -7.39
N LYS A 51 -0.31 14.75 -8.15
CA LYS A 51 0.90 13.93 -8.16
C LYS A 51 1.59 13.90 -9.52
N VAL A 52 2.72 13.21 -9.60
CA VAL A 52 3.47 13.07 -10.86
C VAL A 52 2.67 12.35 -11.94
N LEU A 53 1.72 11.49 -11.55
CA LEU A 53 0.78 10.82 -12.45
C LEU A 53 -0.37 11.72 -12.95
N SER A 54 -0.34 13.03 -12.68
CA SER A 54 -1.40 13.98 -13.10
C SER A 54 -1.57 14.06 -14.61
N GLN A 55 -0.49 13.92 -15.39
CA GLN A 55 -0.51 13.97 -16.85
C GLN A 55 -1.33 12.81 -17.45
N ASP A 56 -1.08 11.58 -16.97
CA ASP A 56 -1.72 10.35 -17.46
C ASP A 56 -2.82 9.85 -16.49
N ARG A 57 -3.41 10.75 -15.70
CA ARG A 57 -4.34 10.41 -14.61
C ARG A 57 -5.55 9.60 -15.05
N VAL A 58 -5.97 9.73 -16.31
CA VAL A 58 -7.12 8.99 -16.85
C VAL A 58 -6.80 7.52 -16.99
N GLN A 59 -5.65 7.20 -17.58
CA GLN A 59 -5.17 5.83 -17.74
C GLN A 59 -4.90 5.18 -16.38
N PHE A 60 -4.16 5.86 -15.50
CA PHE A 60 -3.86 5.32 -14.17
C PHE A 60 -5.11 5.16 -13.29
N ALA A 61 -6.12 6.02 -13.45
CA ALA A 61 -7.40 5.85 -12.78
C ALA A 61 -8.12 4.58 -13.24
N GLU A 62 -8.15 4.30 -14.54
CA GLU A 62 -8.74 3.07 -15.09
C GLU A 62 -7.99 1.83 -14.59
N LEU A 63 -6.66 1.84 -14.64
CA LEU A 63 -5.82 0.75 -14.12
C LEU A 63 -6.09 0.47 -12.64
N ALA A 64 -6.17 1.51 -11.81
CA ALA A 64 -6.41 1.37 -10.38
C ALA A 64 -7.81 0.83 -10.07
N VAL A 65 -8.84 1.31 -10.79
CA VAL A 65 -10.22 0.84 -10.61
C VAL A 65 -10.37 -0.62 -11.07
N ASP A 66 -9.81 -0.97 -12.22
CA ASP A 66 -9.88 -2.34 -12.73
C ASP A 66 -9.12 -3.32 -11.82
N ALA A 67 -7.97 -2.92 -11.26
CA ALA A 67 -7.25 -3.71 -10.27
C ALA A 67 -8.06 -3.95 -8.99
N VAL A 68 -8.72 -2.90 -8.46
CA VAL A 68 -9.51 -3.00 -7.22
C VAL A 68 -10.79 -3.83 -7.42
N LEU A 69 -11.46 -3.68 -8.57
CA LEU A 69 -12.65 -4.46 -8.89
C LEU A 69 -12.34 -5.96 -9.04
N ARG A 70 -11.15 -6.31 -9.54
CA ARG A 70 -10.68 -7.71 -9.63
C ARG A 70 -10.53 -8.39 -8.27
N MET A 71 -10.19 -7.65 -7.21
CA MET A 71 -10.02 -8.20 -5.87
C MET A 71 -11.33 -8.66 -5.18
N LYS A 72 -12.50 -8.48 -5.82
CA LYS A 72 -13.82 -8.95 -5.35
C LYS A 72 -14.11 -8.64 -3.87
N GLY A 73 -13.73 -7.45 -3.40
CA GLY A 73 -14.05 -6.95 -2.05
C GLY A 73 -13.00 -7.25 -0.97
N SER A 74 -11.86 -7.89 -1.31
CA SER A 74 -10.70 -7.87 -0.39
C SER A 74 -10.16 -6.44 -0.27
N SER A 75 -9.84 -6.01 0.96
CA SER A 75 -9.14 -4.73 1.20
C SER A 75 -7.64 -4.82 1.12
N ASP A 76 -7.12 -6.04 1.00
CA ASP A 76 -5.71 -6.27 1.27
C ASP A 76 -4.92 -5.94 0.01
N LEU A 77 -4.27 -4.78 0.05
CA LEU A 77 -3.44 -4.24 -1.03
C LEU A 77 -2.26 -5.16 -1.37
N SER A 78 -1.91 -6.09 -0.47
CA SER A 78 -0.90 -7.11 -0.71
C SER A 78 -1.24 -8.00 -1.91
N HIS A 79 -2.51 -8.12 -2.31
CA HIS A 79 -2.92 -8.90 -3.50
C HIS A 79 -2.55 -8.22 -4.83
N ILE A 80 -2.30 -6.91 -4.82
CA ILE A 80 -1.87 -6.16 -5.99
C ILE A 80 -0.35 -6.07 -5.96
N GLN A 81 0.31 -6.71 -6.92
CA GLN A 81 1.74 -6.59 -7.09
C GLN A 81 2.06 -5.42 -8.02
N ILE A 82 2.94 -4.52 -7.59
CA ILE A 82 3.47 -3.46 -8.44
C ILE A 82 4.89 -3.86 -8.84
N ILE A 83 5.14 -4.03 -10.14
CA ILE A 83 6.47 -4.30 -10.69
C ILE A 83 6.94 -3.04 -11.40
N LYS A 84 8.03 -2.43 -10.90
CA LYS A 84 8.68 -1.29 -11.54
C LYS A 84 9.80 -1.76 -12.47
N LYS A 85 9.78 -1.33 -13.73
CA LYS A 85 10.86 -1.57 -14.69
C LYS A 85 11.23 -0.28 -15.38
N ALA A 86 12.51 0.07 -15.32
CA ALA A 86 13.04 1.26 -15.99
C ALA A 86 12.95 1.15 -17.52
N GLY A 87 12.78 2.30 -18.16
CA GLY A 87 12.71 2.48 -19.61
C GLY A 87 11.27 2.67 -20.14
N GLY A 88 11.14 3.47 -21.19
CA GLY A 88 9.85 3.83 -21.78
C GLY A 88 9.19 5.03 -21.10
N LYS A 89 7.92 5.25 -21.40
CA LYS A 89 7.09 6.33 -20.83
C LYS A 89 6.18 5.79 -19.73
N LEU A 90 5.68 6.67 -18.86
CA LEU A 90 4.68 6.32 -17.84
C LEU A 90 3.39 5.78 -18.48
N SER A 91 3.00 6.32 -19.63
CA SER A 91 1.87 5.85 -20.45
C SER A 91 2.00 4.40 -20.93
N ASP A 92 3.20 3.83 -20.92
CA ASP A 92 3.42 2.43 -21.33
C ASP A 92 3.14 1.44 -20.17
N SER A 93 2.73 1.96 -19.00
CA SER A 93 2.35 1.16 -17.84
C SER A 93 0.98 0.50 -18.07
N TYR A 94 0.82 -0.73 -17.61
CA TYR A 94 -0.41 -1.49 -17.79
C TYR A 94 -0.69 -2.47 -16.65
N LEU A 95 -1.95 -2.88 -16.55
CA LEU A 95 -2.44 -3.93 -15.66
C LEU A 95 -2.49 -5.23 -16.47
N ASP A 96 -1.72 -6.23 -16.08
CA ASP A 96 -1.77 -7.52 -16.76
C ASP A 96 -3.08 -8.25 -16.43
N GLU A 97 -3.71 -8.90 -17.42
CA GLU A 97 -4.97 -9.64 -17.23
C GLU A 97 -4.80 -10.89 -16.35
N GLY A 98 -3.59 -11.44 -16.28
CA GLY A 98 -3.27 -12.52 -15.38
C GLY A 98 -2.35 -12.07 -14.26
N PHE A 99 -1.19 -12.71 -14.17
CA PHE A 99 -0.23 -12.44 -13.11
C PHE A 99 1.20 -12.55 -13.64
N ILE A 100 2.04 -11.61 -13.25
CA ILE A 100 3.45 -11.61 -13.63
C ILE A 100 4.28 -11.81 -12.37
N LEU A 101 5.20 -12.77 -12.43
CA LEU A 101 6.14 -13.09 -11.37
C LEU A 101 7.57 -12.74 -11.79
N ASP A 102 8.26 -11.98 -10.96
CA ASP A 102 9.67 -11.62 -11.15
C ASP A 102 10.61 -12.73 -10.65
N LYS A 103 10.58 -13.87 -11.35
CA LYS A 103 11.43 -15.04 -11.13
C LYS A 103 11.74 -15.70 -12.46
N LYS A 104 12.72 -16.60 -12.44
CA LYS A 104 13.16 -17.37 -13.62
C LYS A 104 12.68 -18.81 -13.51
N ILE A 105 12.51 -19.43 -14.67
CA ILE A 105 12.20 -20.85 -14.79
C ILE A 105 13.49 -21.66 -14.58
N GLY A 106 13.37 -22.88 -14.04
CA GLY A 106 14.48 -23.81 -13.87
C GLY A 106 15.24 -24.11 -15.18
N VAL A 107 16.46 -24.61 -15.04
CA VAL A 107 17.39 -24.82 -16.15
C VAL A 107 16.91 -25.96 -17.07
N ASN A 108 17.00 -25.75 -18.39
CA ASN A 108 16.61 -26.72 -19.43
C ASN A 108 15.11 -27.13 -19.43
N GLN A 109 14.24 -26.32 -18.85
CA GLN A 109 12.80 -26.56 -18.83
C GLN A 109 12.08 -25.82 -19.97
N PRO A 110 10.86 -26.25 -20.36
CA PRO A 110 10.09 -25.57 -21.40
C PRO A 110 9.79 -24.12 -20.98
N LYS A 111 10.14 -23.13 -21.82
CA LYS A 111 9.88 -21.70 -21.56
C LYS A 111 8.41 -21.29 -21.69
N ARG A 112 7.60 -22.18 -22.27
CA ARG A 112 6.17 -21.99 -22.49
C ARG A 112 5.45 -23.29 -22.16
N LEU A 113 4.38 -23.19 -21.37
CA LEU A 113 3.57 -24.30 -20.92
C LEU A 113 2.09 -23.97 -21.12
N GLU A 114 1.39 -24.83 -21.86
CA GLU A 114 -0.05 -24.70 -22.10
C GLU A 114 -0.84 -25.60 -21.14
N LYS A 115 -2.03 -25.13 -20.71
CA LYS A 115 -2.92 -25.80 -19.76
C LYS A 115 -2.20 -26.25 -18.49
N ALA A 116 -1.64 -25.28 -17.79
CA ALA A 116 -0.89 -25.49 -16.57
C ALA A 116 -1.79 -26.00 -15.42
N LYS A 117 -1.39 -27.14 -14.84
CA LYS A 117 -1.78 -27.68 -13.54
C LYS A 117 -0.67 -27.40 -12.55
N ILE A 118 -0.89 -26.40 -11.72
CA ILE A 118 0.10 -25.79 -10.86
C ILE A 118 -0.06 -26.33 -9.44
N LEU A 119 1.03 -26.83 -8.85
CA LEU A 119 1.10 -27.09 -7.42
C LEU A 119 1.92 -25.99 -6.75
N VAL A 120 1.28 -25.27 -5.85
CA VAL A 120 1.92 -24.24 -5.04
C VAL A 120 2.32 -24.86 -3.71
N ALA A 121 3.61 -24.85 -3.39
CA ALA A 121 4.16 -25.54 -2.24
C ALA A 121 5.01 -24.66 -1.33
N ASN A 122 5.01 -25.02 -0.05
CA ASN A 122 5.94 -24.50 0.94
C ASN A 122 6.66 -25.67 1.62
N THR A 123 7.70 -26.18 0.97
CA THR A 123 8.49 -27.30 1.47
C THR A 123 9.98 -27.09 1.22
N ALA A 124 10.83 -27.68 2.07
CA ALA A 124 12.28 -27.67 1.87
C ALA A 124 12.69 -28.67 0.79
N MET A 125 13.44 -28.22 -0.22
CA MET A 125 13.95 -29.03 -1.34
C MET A 125 15.48 -28.99 -1.45
N ASP A 126 16.16 -28.75 -0.33
CA ASP A 126 17.63 -28.72 -0.22
C ASP A 126 18.14 -29.95 0.52
N THR A 127 17.98 -29.97 1.84
CA THR A 127 18.35 -31.11 2.69
C THR A 127 17.21 -31.44 3.62
N ASP A 128 16.71 -32.67 3.54
CA ASP A 128 15.69 -33.17 4.47
C ASP A 128 16.37 -33.59 5.78
N LYS A 129 17.01 -32.62 6.44
CA LYS A 129 17.63 -32.83 7.74
C LYS A 129 16.52 -33.15 8.72
N ILE A 130 16.66 -34.29 9.38
CA ILE A 130 15.80 -34.68 10.49
C ILE A 130 15.82 -33.52 11.49
N LYS A 131 14.67 -32.92 11.79
CA LYS A 131 14.52 -31.74 12.66
C LYS A 131 14.93 -31.96 14.13
N ILE A 132 15.64 -33.05 14.43
CA ILE A 132 16.21 -33.30 15.75
C ILE A 132 17.47 -32.44 15.88
N PHE A 133 17.34 -31.34 16.62
CA PHE A 133 18.47 -30.48 16.97
C PHE A 133 19.58 -31.30 17.63
N GLY A 134 20.79 -31.22 17.07
CA GLY A 134 21.97 -31.90 17.62
C GLY A 134 22.20 -33.34 17.13
N ALA A 135 21.42 -33.84 16.17
CA ALA A 135 21.70 -35.12 15.52
C ALA A 135 23.05 -35.07 14.77
N ARG A 136 24.10 -35.56 15.41
CA ARG A 136 25.44 -35.74 14.82
C ARG A 136 25.59 -37.19 14.41
N VAL A 137 25.67 -37.45 13.12
CA VAL A 137 25.92 -38.79 12.61
C VAL A 137 27.41 -39.08 12.72
N LYS A 138 27.81 -39.89 13.71
CA LYS A 138 29.19 -40.37 13.85
C LYS A 138 29.35 -41.62 12.98
N VAL A 139 30.13 -41.51 11.92
CA VAL A 139 30.36 -42.61 10.98
C VAL A 139 31.75 -43.22 11.25
N GLY A 140 31.81 -44.54 11.43
CA GLY A 140 33.06 -45.26 11.72
C GLY A 140 33.90 -45.66 10.49
N SER A 141 33.37 -45.48 9.29
CA SER A 141 34.05 -45.79 8.02
C SER A 141 33.53 -44.91 6.88
N THR A 142 34.35 -44.70 5.84
CA THR A 142 33.99 -43.93 4.65
C THR A 142 32.88 -44.58 3.81
N GLY A 143 32.80 -45.92 3.80
CA GLY A 143 31.73 -46.65 3.09
C GLY A 143 30.33 -46.34 3.63
N LYS A 144 30.19 -46.29 4.97
CA LYS A 144 28.92 -45.92 5.61
C LYS A 144 28.52 -44.46 5.35
N LEU A 145 29.49 -43.57 5.10
CA LEU A 145 29.21 -42.19 4.73
C LEU A 145 28.58 -42.11 3.33
N ALA A 146 29.09 -42.90 2.39
CA ALA A 146 28.52 -42.99 1.04
C ALA A 146 27.09 -43.59 1.04
N GLU A 147 26.84 -44.59 1.90
CA GLU A 147 25.48 -45.14 2.11
C GLU A 147 24.51 -44.09 2.65
N LEU A 148 24.94 -43.24 3.59
CA LEU A 148 24.14 -42.15 4.13
C LEU A 148 23.83 -41.09 3.07
N GLU A 149 24.83 -40.69 2.28
CA GLU A 149 24.64 -39.74 1.17
C GLU A 149 23.63 -40.28 0.15
N LYS A 150 23.73 -41.58 -0.17
CA LYS A 150 22.77 -42.24 -1.07
C LYS A 150 21.37 -42.28 -0.47
N ALA A 151 21.24 -42.59 0.82
CA ALA A 151 19.95 -42.58 1.51
C ALA A 151 19.30 -41.18 1.54
N GLU A 152 20.08 -40.10 1.64
CA GLU A 152 19.57 -38.73 1.53
C GLU A 152 19.05 -38.43 0.11
N LYS A 153 19.80 -38.82 -0.92
CA LYS A 153 19.37 -38.68 -2.32
C LYS A 153 18.11 -39.48 -2.63
N ASP A 154 18.01 -40.71 -2.12
CA ASP A 154 16.85 -41.58 -2.30
C ASP A 154 15.61 -41.03 -1.59
N LYS A 155 15.76 -40.44 -0.40
CA LYS A 155 14.67 -39.71 0.28
C LYS A 155 14.17 -38.52 -0.53
N MET A 156 15.09 -37.72 -1.08
CA MET A 156 14.72 -36.58 -1.92
C MET A 156 14.00 -37.04 -3.18
N LYS A 157 14.48 -38.12 -3.81
CA LYS A 157 13.83 -38.75 -4.95
C LYS A 157 12.42 -39.23 -4.62
N ALA A 158 12.25 -39.94 -3.51
CA ALA A 158 10.92 -40.38 -3.05
C ALA A 158 9.97 -39.21 -2.80
N LYS A 159 10.45 -38.08 -2.29
CA LYS A 159 9.66 -36.86 -2.10
C LYS A 159 9.23 -36.25 -3.45
N VAL A 160 10.14 -36.17 -4.41
CA VAL A 160 9.82 -35.70 -5.77
C VAL A 160 8.83 -36.66 -6.45
N ASP A 161 8.98 -37.97 -6.27
CA ASP A 161 8.05 -38.97 -6.82
C ASP A 161 6.64 -38.83 -6.23
N LYS A 162 6.53 -38.49 -4.94
CA LYS A 162 5.23 -38.12 -4.34
C LYS A 162 4.62 -36.90 -5.01
N ILE A 163 5.41 -35.86 -5.30
CA ILE A 163 4.95 -34.65 -6.00
C ILE A 163 4.50 -34.99 -7.44
N LYS A 164 5.24 -35.84 -8.13
CA LYS A 164 4.89 -36.33 -9.48
C LYS A 164 3.56 -37.08 -9.50
N ALA A 165 3.24 -37.82 -8.45
CA ALA A 165 1.99 -38.57 -8.33
C ALA A 165 0.72 -37.68 -8.39
N HIS A 166 0.83 -36.37 -8.13
CA HIS A 166 -0.27 -35.41 -8.28
C HIS A 166 -0.62 -35.08 -9.75
N GLY A 167 0.20 -35.53 -10.72
CA GLY A 167 -0.07 -35.30 -12.15
C GLY A 167 0.01 -33.82 -12.56
N ILE A 168 0.96 -33.09 -11.98
CA ILE A 168 1.18 -31.66 -12.20
C ILE A 168 2.14 -31.42 -13.37
N ASN A 169 2.09 -30.24 -13.97
CA ASN A 169 3.04 -29.82 -15.01
C ASN A 169 3.87 -28.59 -14.60
N CYS A 170 3.45 -27.86 -13.56
CA CYS A 170 4.18 -26.76 -12.97
C CYS A 170 4.22 -26.90 -11.45
N PHE A 171 5.43 -26.84 -10.89
CA PHE A 171 5.68 -26.88 -9.45
C PHE A 171 6.28 -25.54 -9.02
N ILE A 172 5.60 -24.84 -8.12
CA ILE A 172 6.06 -23.56 -7.59
C ILE A 172 6.36 -23.75 -6.11
N ASN A 173 7.57 -23.45 -5.69
CA ASN A 173 7.98 -23.59 -4.29
C ASN A 173 8.42 -22.26 -3.69
N ARG A 174 8.10 -22.09 -2.40
CA ARG A 174 8.57 -20.95 -1.61
C ARG A 174 10.08 -20.96 -1.43
N GLN A 175 10.58 -22.14 -1.12
CA GLN A 175 11.99 -22.34 -0.84
C GLN A 175 12.74 -22.64 -2.13
N LEU A 176 14.05 -22.51 -2.05
CA LEU A 176 14.96 -22.88 -3.13
C LEU A 176 14.83 -24.37 -3.45
N ILE A 177 15.02 -24.72 -4.72
CA ILE A 177 15.06 -26.10 -5.21
C ILE A 177 16.50 -26.36 -5.62
N TYR A 178 17.15 -27.31 -4.94
CA TYR A 178 18.55 -27.61 -5.25
C TYR A 178 18.68 -28.39 -6.57
N ASN A 179 19.88 -28.38 -7.16
CA ASN A 179 20.14 -28.93 -8.50
C ASN A 179 19.66 -30.38 -8.69
N TRP A 180 19.77 -31.23 -7.66
CA TRP A 180 19.36 -32.63 -7.74
C TRP A 180 17.83 -32.81 -7.91
N PRO A 181 16.97 -32.28 -7.01
CA PRO A 181 15.53 -32.29 -7.25
C PRO A 181 15.09 -31.50 -8.49
N GLU A 182 15.76 -30.40 -8.84
CA GLU A 182 15.48 -29.66 -10.08
C GLU A 182 15.66 -30.53 -11.32
N GLN A 183 16.75 -31.29 -11.39
CA GLN A 183 17.00 -32.25 -12.47
C GLN A 183 15.88 -33.31 -12.53
N LEU A 184 15.44 -33.83 -11.38
CA LEU A 184 14.37 -34.82 -11.33
C LEU A 184 13.01 -34.29 -11.83
N PHE A 185 12.74 -32.99 -11.67
CA PHE A 185 11.56 -32.33 -12.25
C PHE A 185 11.72 -32.14 -13.76
N SER A 186 12.90 -31.71 -14.21
CA SER A 186 13.22 -31.54 -15.62
C SER A 186 13.11 -32.85 -16.40
N ASP A 187 13.64 -33.95 -15.87
CA ASP A 187 13.55 -35.30 -16.45
C ASP A 187 12.09 -35.80 -16.57
N ALA A 188 11.19 -35.30 -15.71
CA ALA A 188 9.77 -35.61 -15.75
C ALA A 188 8.94 -34.62 -16.59
N GLY A 189 9.57 -33.60 -17.17
CA GLY A 189 8.89 -32.56 -17.93
C GLY A 189 8.04 -31.62 -17.07
N ILE A 190 8.32 -31.51 -15.77
CA ILE A 190 7.63 -30.59 -14.86
C ILE A 190 8.44 -29.30 -14.78
N MET A 191 7.79 -28.18 -15.08
CA MET A 191 8.36 -26.84 -14.91
C MET A 191 8.48 -26.53 -13.41
N SER A 192 9.66 -26.15 -12.93
CA SER A 192 9.89 -25.75 -11.54
C SER A 192 10.18 -24.25 -11.47
N ILE A 193 9.45 -23.55 -10.60
CA ILE A 193 9.71 -22.16 -10.22
C ILE A 193 10.08 -22.15 -8.75
N GLU A 194 11.28 -21.68 -8.45
CA GLU A 194 11.80 -21.65 -7.09
C GLU A 194 11.77 -20.23 -6.49
N HIS A 195 11.95 -20.18 -5.17
CA HIS A 195 12.15 -18.95 -4.43
C HIS A 195 11.06 -17.89 -4.68
N ALA A 196 9.81 -18.34 -4.80
CA ALA A 196 8.67 -17.43 -4.79
C ALA A 196 8.48 -16.91 -3.36
N ASP A 197 8.51 -15.60 -3.20
CA ASP A 197 8.34 -14.95 -1.89
C ASP A 197 6.96 -15.30 -1.29
N PHE A 198 6.82 -15.12 0.02
CA PHE A 198 5.59 -15.47 0.75
C PHE A 198 4.35 -14.83 0.10
N ASP A 199 4.40 -13.52 -0.13
CA ASP A 199 3.35 -12.76 -0.80
C ASP A 199 3.13 -13.24 -2.25
N GLY A 200 4.21 -13.63 -2.95
CA GLY A 200 4.12 -14.15 -4.32
C GLY A 200 3.33 -15.46 -4.38
N ILE A 201 3.51 -16.33 -3.39
CA ILE A 201 2.81 -17.62 -3.29
C ILE A 201 1.35 -17.44 -2.91
N GLU A 202 1.05 -16.54 -1.98
CA GLU A 202 -0.34 -16.20 -1.65
C GLU A 202 -1.07 -15.63 -2.87
N ARG A 203 -0.45 -14.71 -3.60
CA ARG A 203 -1.00 -14.16 -4.85
C ARG A 203 -1.22 -15.26 -5.89
N LEU A 204 -0.25 -16.15 -6.09
CA LEU A 204 -0.38 -17.26 -7.04
C LEU A 204 -1.51 -18.22 -6.66
N ALA A 205 -1.67 -18.52 -5.37
CA ALA A 205 -2.80 -19.31 -4.87
C ALA A 205 -4.14 -18.63 -5.20
N LEU A 206 -4.24 -17.31 -4.99
CA LEU A 206 -5.44 -16.52 -5.30
C LEU A 206 -5.72 -16.37 -6.81
N VAL A 207 -4.69 -16.28 -7.64
CA VAL A 207 -4.80 -16.16 -9.10
C VAL A 207 -5.21 -17.50 -9.71
N THR A 208 -4.48 -18.55 -9.37
CA THR A 208 -4.65 -19.91 -9.94
C THR A 208 -5.78 -20.69 -9.28
N GLY A 209 -6.23 -20.26 -8.09
CA GLY A 209 -7.26 -20.91 -7.29
C GLY A 209 -6.80 -22.16 -6.53
N GLY A 210 -5.48 -22.44 -6.51
CA GLY A 210 -4.87 -23.56 -5.82
C GLY A 210 -4.57 -23.28 -4.33
N GLU A 211 -4.29 -24.33 -3.57
CA GLU A 211 -3.95 -24.24 -2.15
C GLU A 211 -2.44 -24.39 -1.92
N ILE A 212 -1.90 -23.66 -0.94
CA ILE A 212 -0.49 -23.75 -0.55
C ILE A 212 -0.27 -25.04 0.23
N THR A 213 0.46 -25.98 -0.36
CA THR A 213 0.63 -27.32 0.19
C THR A 213 2.01 -27.53 0.81
N SER A 214 2.07 -28.11 2.01
CA SER A 214 3.36 -28.51 2.64
C SER A 214 3.57 -30.03 2.70
N THR A 215 2.50 -30.81 2.61
CA THR A 215 2.51 -32.28 2.73
C THR A 215 1.99 -32.90 1.44
N PHE A 216 2.67 -33.92 0.91
CA PHE A 216 2.37 -34.49 -0.42
C PHE A 216 1.85 -35.94 -0.37
N ASP A 217 1.53 -36.46 0.81
CA ASP A 217 1.18 -37.88 1.00
C ASP A 217 -0.22 -38.25 0.45
N HIS A 218 -1.15 -37.29 0.39
CA HIS A 218 -2.52 -37.51 -0.06
C HIS A 218 -2.86 -36.59 -1.24
N PRO A 219 -2.76 -37.08 -2.49
CA PRO A 219 -3.09 -36.30 -3.67
C PRO A 219 -4.54 -35.83 -3.75
N ASP A 220 -5.48 -36.64 -3.25
CA ASP A 220 -6.91 -36.37 -3.39
C ASP A 220 -7.41 -35.17 -2.58
N GLN A 221 -6.64 -34.72 -1.59
CA GLN A 221 -7.01 -33.63 -0.68
C GLN A 221 -6.47 -32.27 -1.12
N VAL A 222 -5.59 -32.24 -2.14
CA VAL A 222 -4.90 -31.02 -2.54
C VAL A 222 -5.62 -30.36 -3.71
N LYS A 223 -6.03 -29.11 -3.52
CA LYS A 223 -6.59 -28.30 -4.60
C LYS A 223 -5.47 -27.74 -5.48
N LEU A 224 -5.32 -28.28 -6.69
CA LEU A 224 -4.37 -27.79 -7.68
C LEU A 224 -4.84 -26.47 -8.30
N GLY A 225 -3.89 -25.60 -8.61
CA GLY A 225 -4.11 -24.38 -9.36
C GLY A 225 -4.21 -24.64 -10.86
N HIS A 226 -4.96 -23.81 -11.56
CA HIS A 226 -5.13 -23.91 -13.02
C HIS A 226 -4.83 -22.58 -13.71
N CYS A 227 -4.13 -22.65 -14.85
CA CYS A 227 -3.80 -21.51 -15.71
C CYS A 227 -3.72 -21.98 -17.18
N ASP A 228 -4.17 -21.17 -18.13
CA ASP A 228 -4.19 -21.56 -19.55
C ASP A 228 -2.80 -21.53 -20.20
N LEU A 229 -1.98 -20.53 -19.86
CA LEU A 229 -0.66 -20.34 -20.44
C LEU A 229 0.32 -19.79 -19.40
N ILE A 230 1.48 -20.42 -19.29
CA ILE A 230 2.64 -19.87 -18.58
C ILE A 230 3.74 -19.66 -19.61
N GLU A 231 4.25 -18.43 -19.72
CA GLU A 231 5.35 -18.11 -20.64
C GLU A 231 6.36 -17.14 -20.01
N GLU A 232 7.62 -17.27 -20.41
CA GLU A 232 8.66 -16.31 -20.08
C GLU A 232 8.59 -15.11 -21.05
N VAL A 233 8.32 -13.92 -20.51
CA VAL A 233 8.23 -12.65 -21.25
C VAL A 233 9.35 -11.73 -20.83
N ILE A 234 9.94 -11.02 -21.80
CA ILE A 234 10.97 -10.02 -21.54
C ILE A 234 10.29 -8.66 -21.37
N ILE A 235 10.44 -8.03 -20.20
CA ILE A 235 9.93 -6.68 -19.92
C ILE A 235 11.11 -5.76 -19.62
N GLY A 236 11.51 -4.97 -20.60
CA GLY A 236 12.76 -4.20 -20.53
C GLY A 236 13.95 -5.13 -20.74
N GLU A 237 14.78 -5.28 -19.71
CA GLU A 237 15.98 -6.13 -19.74
C GLU A 237 15.79 -7.45 -18.96
N ASP A 238 14.76 -7.53 -18.13
CA ASP A 238 14.51 -8.69 -17.27
C ASP A 238 13.56 -9.71 -17.92
N THR A 239 13.84 -10.98 -17.69
CA THR A 239 12.92 -12.08 -17.99
C THR A 239 11.99 -12.34 -16.81
N LEU A 240 10.69 -12.27 -17.05
CA LEU A 240 9.64 -12.47 -16.07
C LEU A 240 8.72 -13.61 -16.53
N ILE A 241 7.99 -14.23 -15.61
CA ILE A 241 7.04 -15.29 -15.94
C ILE A 241 5.64 -14.70 -15.94
N LYS A 242 4.95 -14.79 -17.07
CA LYS A 242 3.57 -14.36 -17.24
C LYS A 242 2.63 -15.57 -17.20
N PHE A 243 1.63 -15.50 -16.33
CA PHE A 243 0.53 -16.44 -16.21
C PHE A 243 -0.69 -15.80 -16.87
N SER A 244 -1.24 -16.40 -17.93
CA SER A 244 -2.40 -15.90 -18.67
C SER A 244 -3.56 -16.90 -18.62
N GLY A 245 -4.80 -16.40 -18.60
CA GLY A 245 -6.00 -17.25 -18.52
C GLY A 245 -6.13 -17.90 -17.14
N VAL A 246 -6.34 -17.07 -16.12
CA VAL A 246 -6.33 -17.48 -14.72
C VAL A 246 -7.75 -17.74 -14.20
N ALA A 247 -7.93 -18.78 -13.39
CA ALA A 247 -9.27 -19.26 -13.02
C ALA A 247 -10.03 -18.35 -12.04
N ALA A 248 -9.34 -17.77 -11.04
CA ALA A 248 -9.97 -17.01 -9.96
C ALA A 248 -9.71 -15.49 -10.05
N GLY A 249 -8.54 -15.09 -10.57
CA GLY A 249 -8.21 -13.71 -10.93
C GLY A 249 -8.29 -12.68 -9.79
N GLN A 250 -8.14 -13.12 -8.53
CA GLN A 250 -8.33 -12.27 -7.34
C GLN A 250 -7.09 -11.46 -6.94
N ALA A 251 -5.95 -11.74 -7.54
CA ALA A 251 -4.72 -10.96 -7.44
C ALA A 251 -4.27 -10.53 -8.84
N CYS A 252 -3.56 -9.42 -8.92
CA CYS A 252 -3.18 -8.83 -10.20
C CYS A 252 -1.82 -8.16 -10.12
N THR A 253 -1.17 -8.02 -11.27
CA THR A 253 0.12 -7.35 -11.39
C THR A 253 0.00 -6.09 -12.24
N ILE A 254 0.41 -4.95 -11.68
CA ILE A 254 0.57 -3.69 -12.40
C ILE A 254 2.05 -3.52 -12.73
N VAL A 255 2.35 -3.39 -14.02
CA VAL A 255 3.70 -3.11 -14.50
C VAL A 255 3.83 -1.60 -14.71
N LEU A 256 4.70 -0.97 -13.94
CA LEU A 256 5.06 0.44 -14.08
C LEU A 256 6.32 0.57 -14.94
N ARG A 257 6.20 1.38 -16.00
CA ARG A 257 7.29 1.78 -16.89
C ARG A 257 7.60 3.26 -16.67
N GLY A 258 8.87 3.64 -16.75
CA GLY A 258 9.26 5.02 -16.46
C GLY A 258 10.70 5.30 -16.81
N ALA A 259 11.01 6.58 -17.09
CA ALA A 259 12.33 6.99 -17.54
C ALA A 259 13.42 6.87 -16.45
N THR A 260 13.06 7.12 -15.19
CA THR A 260 13.99 7.10 -14.05
C THR A 260 13.41 6.32 -12.88
N GLU A 261 14.27 5.75 -12.03
CA GLU A 261 13.84 5.03 -10.82
C GLU A 261 13.10 5.94 -9.84
N GLN A 262 13.55 7.18 -9.68
CA GLN A 262 12.87 8.17 -8.82
C GLN A 262 11.43 8.45 -9.27
N LEU A 263 11.21 8.51 -10.59
CA LEU A 263 9.88 8.67 -11.17
C LEU A 263 9.01 7.44 -10.90
N LEU A 264 9.58 6.25 -11.01
CA LEU A 264 8.91 4.99 -10.73
C LEU A 264 8.53 4.85 -9.25
N ASP A 265 9.41 5.23 -8.33
CA ASP A 265 9.15 5.19 -6.89
C ASP A 265 8.01 6.15 -6.51
N GLU A 266 8.00 7.35 -7.09
CA GLU A 266 6.92 8.31 -6.87
C GLU A 266 5.61 7.87 -7.54
N ALA A 267 5.69 7.22 -8.71
CA ALA A 267 4.52 6.61 -9.37
C ALA A 267 3.94 5.46 -8.55
N GLU A 268 4.77 4.57 -7.99
CA GLU A 268 4.38 3.47 -7.11
C GLU A 268 3.65 4.02 -5.88
N ARG A 269 4.23 5.03 -5.21
CA ARG A 269 3.61 5.70 -4.07
C ARG A 269 2.28 6.37 -4.44
N SER A 270 2.26 7.07 -5.57
CA SER A 270 1.07 7.75 -6.08
C SER A 270 -0.08 6.78 -6.34
N LEU A 271 0.24 5.63 -6.95
CA LEU A 271 -0.71 4.58 -7.26
C LEU A 271 -1.17 3.85 -5.99
N HIS A 272 -0.27 3.56 -5.05
CA HIS A 272 -0.61 2.94 -3.77
C HIS A 272 -1.67 3.76 -3.02
N ASP A 273 -1.50 5.08 -2.95
CA ASP A 273 -2.49 5.95 -2.31
C ASP A 273 -3.86 5.90 -3.02
N ALA A 274 -3.88 5.84 -4.36
CA ALA A 274 -5.12 5.70 -5.11
C ALA A 274 -5.79 4.34 -4.84
N LEU A 275 -5.03 3.25 -4.87
CA LEU A 275 -5.52 1.90 -4.54
C LEU A 275 -6.03 1.83 -3.09
N ALA A 276 -5.37 2.51 -2.16
CA ALA A 276 -5.80 2.58 -0.76
C ALA A 276 -7.14 3.29 -0.61
N VAL A 277 -7.35 4.43 -1.26
CA VAL A 277 -8.65 5.14 -1.22
C VAL A 277 -9.75 4.31 -1.87
N LEU A 278 -9.46 3.70 -3.03
CA LEU A 278 -10.44 2.88 -3.75
C LEU A 278 -10.83 1.61 -2.99
N SER A 279 -9.86 0.87 -2.41
CA SER A 279 -10.15 -0.34 -1.64
C SER A 279 -11.02 -0.05 -0.41
N GLN A 280 -10.82 1.10 0.23
CA GLN A 280 -11.66 1.54 1.34
C GLN A 280 -13.04 2.01 0.88
N THR A 281 -13.14 2.59 -0.31
CA THR A 281 -14.42 3.03 -0.90
C THR A 281 -15.27 1.84 -1.35
N VAL A 282 -14.66 0.71 -1.73
CA VAL A 282 -15.41 -0.53 -1.97
C VAL A 282 -16.08 -1.06 -0.69
N LYS A 283 -15.43 -0.88 0.47
CA LYS A 283 -16.03 -1.23 1.78
C LYS A 283 -17.05 -0.22 2.27
N GLU A 284 -16.81 1.07 2.02
CA GLU A 284 -17.69 2.18 2.38
C GLU A 284 -18.06 2.96 1.11
N PRO A 285 -19.16 2.60 0.43
CA PRO A 285 -19.49 3.10 -0.91
C PRO A 285 -19.97 4.56 -0.93
N ARG A 286 -20.13 5.19 0.24
CA ARG A 286 -20.53 6.59 0.35
C ARG A 286 -19.45 7.52 -0.19
N THR A 287 -19.86 8.45 -1.03
CA THR A 287 -19.01 9.46 -1.65
C THR A 287 -19.46 10.88 -1.28
N THR A 288 -18.54 11.82 -1.37
CA THR A 288 -18.77 13.25 -1.09
C THR A 288 -18.09 14.11 -2.14
N LEU A 289 -18.57 15.33 -2.33
CA LEU A 289 -17.98 16.26 -3.30
C LEU A 289 -16.70 16.91 -2.74
N GLY A 290 -15.64 16.91 -3.55
CA GLY A 290 -14.35 17.47 -3.18
C GLY A 290 -14.20 18.96 -3.49
N GLY A 291 -12.97 19.41 -3.73
CA GLY A 291 -12.69 20.78 -4.17
C GLY A 291 -13.06 21.87 -3.14
N GLY A 292 -13.03 21.55 -1.84
CA GLY A 292 -13.42 22.48 -0.77
C GLY A 292 -14.93 22.56 -0.51
N CYS A 293 -15.76 21.83 -1.28
CA CYS A 293 -17.21 21.81 -1.12
C CYS A 293 -17.61 21.18 0.22
N ALA A 294 -17.11 19.97 0.52
CA ALA A 294 -17.38 19.28 1.78
C ALA A 294 -16.96 20.10 3.00
N GLU A 295 -15.78 20.73 2.96
CA GLU A 295 -15.25 21.55 4.04
C GLU A 295 -16.13 22.78 4.30
N MET A 296 -16.57 23.45 3.25
CA MET A 296 -17.41 24.64 3.36
C MET A 296 -18.83 24.30 3.84
N LEU A 297 -19.38 23.16 3.43
CA LEU A 297 -20.66 22.65 3.97
C LEU A 297 -20.56 22.34 5.47
N MET A 298 -19.47 21.69 5.88
CA MET A 298 -19.20 21.44 7.29
C MET A 298 -19.05 22.76 8.06
N ALA A 299 -18.33 23.74 7.51
CA ALA A 299 -18.19 25.06 8.12
C ALA A 299 -19.55 25.77 8.31
N LYS A 300 -20.44 25.72 7.32
CA LYS A 300 -21.82 26.25 7.43
C LYS A 300 -22.60 25.61 8.57
N ALA A 301 -22.50 24.28 8.72
CA ALA A 301 -23.18 23.56 9.79
C ALA A 301 -22.62 23.90 11.19
N VAL A 302 -21.30 24.05 11.30
CA VAL A 302 -20.62 24.45 12.53
C VAL A 302 -20.98 25.88 12.93
N GLU A 303 -21.05 26.82 11.98
CA GLU A 303 -21.50 28.19 12.25
C GLU A 303 -22.96 28.22 12.73
N GLY A 304 -23.85 27.42 12.12
CA GLY A 304 -25.22 27.26 12.60
C GLY A 304 -25.33 26.62 13.99
N ALA A 305 -24.41 25.72 14.35
CA ALA A 305 -24.31 25.17 15.69
C ALA A 305 -23.75 26.19 16.69
N ALA A 306 -22.80 27.02 16.27
CA ALA A 306 -22.20 28.06 17.12
C ALA A 306 -23.25 29.06 17.62
N VAL A 307 -24.21 29.48 16.77
CA VAL A 307 -25.31 30.39 17.15
C VAL A 307 -26.16 29.84 18.30
N LYS A 308 -26.24 28.52 18.46
CA LYS A 308 -27.02 27.87 19.53
C LYS A 308 -26.27 27.77 20.86
N VAL A 309 -24.98 28.12 20.88
CA VAL A 309 -24.12 28.02 22.06
C VAL A 309 -23.94 29.40 22.66
N ASP A 310 -24.27 29.56 23.95
CA ASP A 310 -24.24 30.86 24.59
C ASP A 310 -22.82 31.31 25.02
N GLY A 311 -22.59 32.61 24.90
CA GLY A 311 -21.45 33.33 25.48
C GLY A 311 -20.12 33.09 24.78
N LYS A 312 -19.01 33.13 25.54
CA LYS A 312 -17.63 33.02 25.02
C LYS A 312 -17.34 31.69 24.30
N LYS A 313 -18.19 30.69 24.52
CA LYS A 313 -18.11 29.36 23.91
C LYS A 313 -18.50 29.38 22.43
N GLN A 314 -19.37 30.31 22.02
CA GLN A 314 -19.75 30.54 20.61
C GLN A 314 -18.53 30.81 19.73
N ILE A 315 -17.62 31.66 20.21
CA ILE A 315 -16.41 32.05 19.47
C ILE A 315 -15.51 30.82 19.26
N ALA A 316 -15.37 29.96 20.27
CA ALA A 316 -14.56 28.75 20.18
C ALA A 316 -15.11 27.75 19.14
N VAL A 317 -16.44 27.56 19.09
CA VAL A 317 -17.09 26.72 18.07
C VAL A 317 -16.96 27.36 16.69
N GLY A 318 -17.13 28.68 16.59
CA GLY A 318 -16.94 29.43 15.34
C GLY A 318 -15.51 29.33 14.77
N SER A 319 -14.48 29.28 15.63
CA SER A 319 -13.10 29.08 15.20
C SER A 319 -12.88 27.75 14.48
N PHE A 320 -13.65 26.71 14.79
CA PHE A 320 -13.59 25.44 14.07
C PHE A 320 -14.07 25.58 12.62
N ALA A 321 -15.12 26.38 12.39
CA ALA A 321 -15.57 26.69 11.02
C ALA A 321 -14.53 27.51 10.25
N VAL A 322 -13.83 28.44 10.92
CA VAL A 322 -12.71 29.19 10.31
C VAL A 322 -11.58 28.24 9.92
N ALA A 323 -11.23 27.27 10.79
CA ALA A 323 -10.21 26.27 10.49
C ALA A 323 -10.59 25.38 9.30
N LEU A 324 -11.85 24.95 9.19
CA LEU A 324 -12.33 24.20 8.02
C LEU A 324 -12.25 25.03 6.73
N ARG A 325 -12.54 26.34 6.80
CA ARG A 325 -12.40 27.25 5.66
C ARG A 325 -10.95 27.48 5.22
N GLN A 326 -9.98 27.23 6.10
CA GLN A 326 -8.58 27.37 5.74
C GLN A 326 -8.13 26.34 4.69
N LEU A 327 -8.78 25.16 4.63
CA LEU A 327 -8.47 24.13 3.64
C LEU A 327 -8.67 24.61 2.19
N PRO A 328 -9.86 25.12 1.78
CA PRO A 328 -10.03 25.69 0.45
C PRO A 328 -9.18 26.93 0.22
N THR A 329 -8.88 27.74 1.25
CA THR A 329 -7.93 28.86 1.13
C THR A 329 -6.56 28.39 0.69
N ILE A 330 -6.00 27.37 1.37
CA ILE A 330 -4.68 26.80 1.05
C ILE A 330 -4.68 26.17 -0.35
N LEU A 331 -5.78 25.52 -0.76
CA LEU A 331 -5.91 24.98 -2.11
C LEU A 331 -5.84 26.07 -3.19
N ALA A 332 -6.54 27.19 -2.98
CA ALA A 332 -6.51 28.33 -3.89
C ALA A 332 -5.14 29.03 -3.90
N ASP A 333 -4.50 29.19 -2.74
CA ASP A 333 -3.16 29.77 -2.61
C ASP A 333 -2.11 28.94 -3.36
N ASN A 334 -2.15 27.60 -3.21
CA ASN A 334 -1.24 26.69 -3.91
C ASN A 334 -1.42 26.71 -5.43
N ALA A 335 -2.62 27.06 -5.90
CA ALA A 335 -2.91 27.25 -7.32
C ALA A 335 -2.52 28.64 -7.84
N GLY A 336 -2.12 29.57 -6.96
CA GLY A 336 -1.68 30.92 -7.32
C GLY A 336 -2.82 31.90 -7.62
N TYR A 337 -4.05 31.59 -7.20
CA TYR A 337 -5.21 32.48 -7.36
C TYR A 337 -5.46 33.32 -6.10
N ASP A 338 -6.30 34.36 -6.20
CA ASP A 338 -6.75 35.13 -5.04
C ASP A 338 -7.70 34.27 -4.17
N SER A 339 -7.14 33.67 -3.13
CA SER A 339 -7.85 32.81 -2.20
C SER A 339 -8.92 33.55 -1.40
N SER A 340 -8.71 34.84 -1.11
CA SER A 340 -9.67 35.62 -0.34
C SER A 340 -10.96 35.83 -1.11
N ASP A 341 -10.85 36.20 -2.39
CA ASP A 341 -11.99 36.40 -3.27
C ASP A 341 -12.69 35.07 -3.62
N LEU A 342 -11.93 34.02 -3.99
CA LEU A 342 -12.50 32.71 -4.35
C LEU A 342 -13.25 32.06 -3.17
N VAL A 343 -12.68 32.07 -1.97
CA VAL A 343 -13.32 31.48 -0.79
C VAL A 343 -14.53 32.30 -0.35
N ALA A 344 -14.49 33.63 -0.49
CA ALA A 344 -15.64 34.49 -0.20
C ALA A 344 -16.80 34.22 -1.17
N ARG A 345 -16.52 34.11 -2.47
CA ARG A 345 -17.51 33.73 -3.49
C ARG A 345 -18.06 32.32 -3.24
N LEU A 346 -17.21 31.35 -2.90
CA LEU A 346 -17.62 29.97 -2.61
C LEU A 346 -18.54 29.91 -1.40
N ARG A 347 -18.19 30.67 -0.35
CA ARG A 347 -19.02 30.80 0.84
C ARG A 347 -20.39 31.37 0.50
N SER A 348 -20.48 32.43 -0.29
CA SER A 348 -21.78 32.98 -0.71
C SER A 348 -22.62 31.90 -1.40
N ALA A 349 -22.06 31.23 -2.40
CA ALA A 349 -22.78 30.22 -3.19
C ALA A 349 -23.36 29.09 -2.32
N ILE A 350 -22.55 28.54 -1.40
CA ILE A 350 -23.00 27.47 -0.51
C ILE A 350 -24.02 27.96 0.53
N TYR A 351 -23.93 29.23 0.94
CA TYR A 351 -24.90 29.83 1.86
C TYR A 351 -26.26 30.06 1.18
N ASP A 352 -26.23 30.48 -0.08
CA ASP A 352 -27.40 30.72 -0.94
C ASP A 352 -28.11 29.42 -1.40
N GLY A 353 -27.55 28.26 -1.06
CA GLY A 353 -28.18 26.95 -1.25
C GLY A 353 -27.54 26.07 -2.33
N MET A 354 -26.49 26.56 -3.01
CA MET A 354 -25.73 25.77 -3.98
C MET A 354 -24.72 24.85 -3.28
N SER A 355 -25.22 23.76 -2.70
CA SER A 355 -24.41 22.80 -1.91
C SER A 355 -23.50 21.89 -2.73
N THR A 356 -23.50 22.00 -4.06
CA THR A 356 -22.67 21.19 -4.97
C THR A 356 -21.45 21.94 -5.49
N TYR A 357 -21.35 23.24 -5.20
CA TYR A 357 -20.31 24.11 -5.74
C TYR A 357 -19.00 23.97 -4.95
N GLY A 358 -17.88 24.05 -5.65
CA GLY A 358 -16.53 23.98 -5.09
C GLY A 358 -15.54 24.81 -5.91
N LEU A 359 -14.26 24.76 -5.56
CA LEU A 359 -13.20 25.47 -6.27
C LEU A 359 -12.78 24.69 -7.53
N ASP A 360 -12.90 25.33 -8.69
CA ASP A 360 -12.26 24.87 -9.91
C ASP A 360 -10.93 25.60 -10.11
N LEU A 361 -9.85 24.86 -9.92
CA LEU A 361 -8.48 25.36 -10.02
C LEU A 361 -7.81 24.94 -11.34
N LEU A 362 -8.46 24.08 -12.14
CA LEU A 362 -7.90 23.56 -13.39
C LEU A 362 -8.22 24.47 -14.58
N THR A 363 -9.38 25.14 -14.55
CA THR A 363 -9.76 26.08 -15.60
C THR A 363 -8.94 27.37 -15.50
N PRO A 364 -8.35 27.87 -16.60
CA PRO A 364 -7.61 29.12 -16.62
C PRO A 364 -8.45 30.29 -16.09
N GLY A 365 -7.96 30.96 -15.06
CA GLY A 365 -8.63 32.09 -14.42
C GLY A 365 -9.21 31.80 -13.04
N GLY A 366 -9.37 30.52 -12.67
CA GLY A 366 -9.87 30.10 -11.37
C GLY A 366 -11.33 30.47 -11.15
N GLY A 367 -12.12 29.54 -10.62
CA GLY A 367 -13.55 29.78 -10.48
C GLY A 367 -14.24 28.90 -9.47
N ILE A 368 -15.56 29.06 -9.43
CA ILE A 368 -16.44 28.18 -8.65
C ILE A 368 -17.35 27.51 -9.66
N ALA A 369 -17.39 26.19 -9.59
CA ALA A 369 -18.17 25.35 -10.49
C ALA A 369 -18.85 24.23 -9.69
N ASP A 370 -19.80 23.55 -10.32
CA ASP A 370 -20.42 22.37 -9.74
C ASP A 370 -19.44 21.18 -9.74
N MET A 371 -19.09 20.70 -8.56
CA MET A 371 -18.14 19.60 -8.39
C MET A 371 -18.71 18.25 -8.87
N ARG A 372 -20.03 18.11 -8.89
CA ARG A 372 -20.69 16.90 -9.41
C ARG A 372 -20.59 16.84 -10.93
N GLU A 373 -20.73 17.97 -11.61
CA GLU A 373 -20.58 18.05 -13.07
C GLU A 373 -19.12 17.87 -13.50
N LEU A 374 -18.18 18.47 -12.78
CA LEU A 374 -16.75 18.29 -13.01
C LEU A 374 -16.24 16.89 -12.60
N GLY A 375 -17.03 16.12 -11.85
CA GLY A 375 -16.66 14.79 -11.39
C GLY A 375 -15.54 14.80 -10.33
N VAL A 376 -15.48 15.84 -9.50
CA VAL A 376 -14.55 15.94 -8.38
C VAL A 376 -15.19 15.30 -7.15
N ILE A 377 -14.96 14.00 -7.00
CA ILE A 377 -15.56 13.16 -5.95
C ILE A 377 -14.45 12.63 -5.05
N GLU A 378 -14.71 12.59 -3.74
CA GLU A 378 -13.83 12.03 -2.74
C GLU A 378 -14.58 11.02 -1.86
N SER A 379 -13.85 10.11 -1.23
CA SER A 379 -14.44 9.12 -0.32
C SER A 379 -14.99 9.77 0.96
N TYR A 380 -16.22 9.43 1.35
CA TYR A 380 -16.80 9.88 2.61
C TYR A 380 -15.93 9.47 3.81
N LYS A 381 -15.43 8.23 3.78
CA LYS A 381 -14.58 7.68 4.84
C LYS A 381 -13.31 8.51 5.04
N LEU A 382 -12.71 8.96 3.94
CA LEU A 382 -11.52 9.81 3.98
C LEU A 382 -11.80 11.13 4.69
N LYS A 383 -12.86 11.86 4.30
CA LYS A 383 -13.21 13.15 4.92
C LYS A 383 -13.62 13.00 6.39
N LYS A 384 -14.38 11.96 6.71
CA LYS A 384 -14.74 11.62 8.08
C LYS A 384 -13.50 11.38 8.94
N ALA A 385 -12.54 10.60 8.43
CA ALA A 385 -11.29 10.33 9.13
C ALA A 385 -10.46 11.60 9.33
N VAL A 386 -10.32 12.45 8.32
CA VAL A 386 -9.60 13.73 8.42
C VAL A 386 -10.17 14.60 9.54
N VAL A 387 -11.50 14.77 9.60
CA VAL A 387 -12.14 15.60 10.63
C VAL A 387 -12.03 14.97 12.02
N SER A 388 -12.25 13.65 12.15
CA SER A 388 -12.14 12.95 13.44
C SER A 388 -10.72 13.00 13.99
N SER A 389 -9.74 12.58 13.19
CA SER A 389 -8.34 12.52 13.61
C SER A 389 -7.76 13.91 13.89
N ALA A 390 -8.11 14.94 13.11
CA ALA A 390 -7.70 16.31 13.41
C ALA A 390 -8.32 16.83 14.71
N SER A 391 -9.59 16.50 14.99
CA SER A 391 -10.26 16.87 16.24
C SER A 391 -9.61 16.20 17.45
N GLU A 392 -9.31 14.90 17.35
CA GLU A 392 -8.64 14.13 18.40
C GLU A 392 -7.22 14.64 18.66
N ALA A 393 -6.45 14.94 17.60
CA ALA A 393 -5.12 15.51 17.75
C ALA A 393 -5.13 16.89 18.42
N ALA A 394 -6.11 17.74 18.08
CA ALA A 394 -6.31 19.03 18.74
C ALA A 394 -6.71 18.87 20.22
N GLU A 395 -7.49 17.84 20.55
CA GLU A 395 -7.88 17.49 21.91
C GLU A 395 -6.67 17.06 22.76
N VAL A 396 -5.80 16.20 22.22
CA VAL A 396 -4.59 15.71 22.90
C VAL A 396 -3.54 16.81 23.08
N THR A 397 -3.38 17.68 22.08
CA THR A 397 -2.36 18.75 22.09
C THR A 397 -2.79 19.97 22.91
N SER A 398 -4.10 20.13 23.14
CA SER A 398 -4.61 21.13 24.08
C SER A 398 -3.96 20.91 25.45
N PRO A 399 -3.44 21.94 26.12
CA PRO A 399 -2.52 21.80 27.25
C PRO A 399 -3.19 21.06 28.42
N GLN A 400 -3.05 19.73 28.44
CA GLN A 400 -3.60 18.87 29.48
C GLN A 400 -2.54 18.30 30.42
N SER A 401 -1.26 18.42 30.15
CA SER A 401 -0.24 17.90 31.07
C SER A 401 1.08 18.63 30.88
N GLY A 402 1.75 18.96 32.00
CA GLY A 402 3.10 19.48 31.96
C GLY A 402 3.97 18.53 31.15
N GLN A 403 4.57 19.02 30.07
CA GLN A 403 5.57 18.28 29.32
C GLN A 403 6.82 18.14 30.19
N TYR A 404 6.88 17.08 31.00
CA TYR A 404 8.09 16.69 31.69
C TYR A 404 9.05 16.10 30.65
N HIS A 405 9.93 16.94 30.12
CA HIS A 405 11.11 16.46 29.42
C HIS A 405 12.07 15.88 30.47
N SER A 406 12.05 14.56 30.66
CA SER A 406 13.15 13.90 31.36
C SER A 406 14.40 14.10 30.52
N GLN A 407 15.44 14.74 31.09
CA GLN A 407 16.74 14.83 30.43
C GLN A 407 17.18 13.42 30.01
N CYS A 408 17.56 13.26 28.75
CA CYS A 408 18.22 12.05 28.27
C CYS A 408 19.37 11.73 29.25
N PRO A 409 19.50 10.50 29.75
CA PRO A 409 20.61 10.15 30.62
C PRO A 409 21.90 10.29 29.80
N THR A 410 22.62 11.40 29.99
CA THR A 410 24.02 11.50 29.59
C THR A 410 24.76 10.40 30.32
N GLU A 411 25.48 9.56 29.56
CA GLU A 411 26.37 8.53 30.08
C GLU A 411 27.42 9.14 31.03
N THR A 412 27.06 9.33 32.28
CA THR A 412 27.96 9.53 33.41
C THR A 412 27.73 8.41 34.41
N ARG A 413 27.88 7.17 33.93
CA ARG A 413 27.94 5.99 34.80
C ARG A 413 28.87 4.94 34.20
N LYS A 414 30.18 5.25 34.19
CA LYS A 414 31.31 4.30 34.31
C LYS A 414 32.68 5.01 34.23
N MET A 415 32.98 5.94 35.14
CA MET A 415 34.38 6.29 35.48
C MET A 415 34.44 6.78 36.93
N SER A 416 34.06 5.92 37.87
CA SER A 416 34.29 6.15 39.30
C SER A 416 34.63 4.85 40.02
N VAL A 417 35.42 4.00 39.35
CA VAL A 417 36.30 2.97 39.92
C VAL A 417 37.47 2.88 38.94
N MET A 418 38.70 2.90 39.43
CA MET A 418 39.97 3.16 38.72
C MET A 418 40.41 4.64 38.71
N LYS A 419 40.46 5.25 39.90
CA LYS A 419 41.67 6.01 40.26
C LYS A 419 42.70 4.98 40.74
N GLU A 420 43.96 5.27 40.46
CA GLU A 420 45.16 4.46 40.71
C GLU A 420 45.47 3.45 39.60
N GLU A 421 46.01 3.94 38.48
CA GLU A 421 47.46 3.81 38.22
C GLU A 421 47.82 4.44 36.87
N LYS A 422 48.94 5.18 36.89
CA LYS A 422 49.78 5.61 35.76
C LYS A 422 49.29 6.79 34.91
N ASN A 423 49.71 7.94 35.42
CA ASN A 423 50.20 9.10 34.68
C ASN A 423 51.17 8.74 33.54
N ASP A 424 51.24 9.68 32.59
CA ASP A 424 52.29 9.91 31.60
C ASP A 424 52.25 9.05 30.32
N ASP A 425 51.37 9.41 29.37
CA ASP A 425 51.71 9.38 27.92
C ASP A 425 50.70 10.01 26.93
N CYS A 426 49.63 10.69 27.36
CA CYS A 426 48.60 11.17 26.42
C CYS A 426 48.24 12.66 26.52
N ILE A 427 49.23 13.52 26.77
CA ILE A 427 49.10 14.98 26.61
C ILE A 427 49.81 15.40 25.32
N MET A 428 49.29 14.99 24.15
CA MET A 428 49.74 15.55 22.85
C MET A 428 48.79 15.33 21.66
N LYS A 429 47.54 14.87 21.84
CA LYS A 429 46.61 14.64 20.70
C LYS A 429 45.20 15.25 20.79
N MET A 430 44.90 16.08 21.79
CA MET A 430 43.60 16.75 21.92
C MET A 430 43.65 18.27 21.67
N GLN A 431 44.40 18.70 20.64
CA GLN A 431 44.45 20.13 20.25
C GLN A 431 43.97 20.40 18.81
N THR A 432 43.34 19.43 18.14
CA THR A 432 42.97 19.54 16.71
C THR A 432 41.49 19.27 16.38
N CYS A 433 40.56 19.29 17.34
CA CYS A 433 39.14 19.03 17.02
C CYS A 433 38.16 20.01 17.70
N SER A 434 38.50 21.31 17.71
CA SER A 434 37.59 22.36 18.15
C SER A 434 37.81 23.66 17.37
N ARG A 435 37.53 23.64 16.06
CA ARG A 435 37.27 24.85 15.24
C ARG A 435 36.75 24.48 13.85
N GLY A 436 35.59 25.04 13.48
CA GLY A 436 34.92 24.92 12.17
C GLY A 436 33.62 24.11 12.29
N PHE A 437 32.43 24.59 11.97
CA PHE A 437 32.05 25.60 10.99
C PHE A 437 30.68 26.21 11.37
N VAL A 438 30.58 27.53 11.25
CA VAL A 438 29.35 28.33 11.31
C VAL A 438 28.88 28.56 9.88
N ALA A 439 27.57 28.40 9.66
CA ALA A 439 26.67 28.92 8.62
C ALA A 439 27.22 29.42 7.27
N THR A 440 26.64 28.95 6.16
CA THR A 440 26.07 29.80 5.09
C THR A 440 25.15 29.03 4.14
N ILE A 441 24.09 29.73 3.71
CA ILE A 441 23.00 29.36 2.79
C ILE A 441 23.49 29.45 1.32
N PRO A 442 22.83 28.77 0.38
CA PRO A 442 22.11 29.50 -0.67
C PRO A 442 20.61 29.18 -0.75
#